data_AF-A0A2M6UEU6-F1
#
_entry.id   AF-A0A2M6UEU6-F1
#
_cell.length_a   1.000
_cell.length_b   1.000
_cell.length_c   1.000
_cell.angle_alpha   90.00
_cell.angle_beta   90.00
_cell.angle_gamma   90.00
#
_symmetry.space_group_name_H-M   'P 1'
#
loop_
_entity.id
_entity.type
_entity.pdbx_description
1 polymer ?
#
loop_
_entity_poly.entity_id
_entity_poly.type
_entity_poly.pdbx_seq_one_letter_code
_entity_poly.pdbx_strand_id
1 'polypeptide(L)'
;MAVASAAVEFGASNLTDHGRKLIASALYSKGRSFVGASILLRKNGGDEYVVLHLLCQGLEIILKALLLFLDYKKYDKLQRKLGHDLNKVICAAIEGYHLHPLRPALDAEVKALSNLYSKHFLRYAGLQDIFIAPNSIEGERTLRRLAAVLRLANRALAKSAASPV
;
A
#
# COMPACT_ATOMS: atom_id res chain seq x y z
N MET A 1 11.47 36.98 20.43
CA MET A 1 12.37 35.81 20.31
C MET A 1 11.78 34.89 19.25
N ALA A 2 12.38 34.84 18.05
CA ALA A 2 12.00 33.90 17.02
C ALA A 2 12.73 32.57 17.27
N VAL A 3 11.98 31.48 17.47
CA VAL A 3 12.54 30.13 17.55
C VAL A 3 12.85 29.70 16.12
N ALA A 4 14.13 29.65 15.78
CA ALA A 4 14.59 29.09 14.51
C ALA A 4 14.27 27.60 14.49
N SER A 5 13.24 27.20 13.75
CA SER A 5 13.01 25.81 13.36
C SER A 5 14.13 25.39 12.42
N ALA A 6 15.11 24.66 12.93
CA ALA A 6 16.12 24.02 12.09
C ALA A 6 15.41 23.06 11.12
N ALA A 7 15.37 23.42 9.84
CA ALA A 7 14.93 22.53 8.79
C ALA A 7 15.91 21.36 8.74
N VAL A 8 15.50 20.19 9.24
CA VAL A 8 16.30 18.98 9.13
C VAL A 8 16.23 18.52 7.68
N GLU A 9 17.28 18.80 6.92
CA GLU A 9 17.44 18.27 5.56
C GLU A 9 17.84 16.78 5.63
N PHE A 10 16.88 15.89 5.39
CA PHE A 10 17.14 14.46 5.28
C PHE A 10 17.68 14.13 3.87
N GLY A 11 19.01 14.16 3.72
CA GLY A 11 19.68 13.67 2.51
C GLY A 11 19.65 12.15 2.40
N ALA A 12 18.90 11.60 1.44
CA ALA A 12 18.77 10.16 1.22
C ALA A 12 20.03 9.47 0.65
N SER A 13 21.10 10.22 0.36
CA SER A 13 22.19 9.76 -0.53
C SER A 13 23.12 8.71 0.07
N ASN A 14 23.14 8.48 1.40
CA ASN A 14 24.07 7.53 2.04
C ASN A 14 23.43 6.70 3.18
N LEU A 15 22.21 6.20 2.99
CA LEU A 15 21.61 5.28 3.98
C LEU A 15 22.34 3.95 4.02
N THR A 16 22.71 3.51 5.22
CA THR A 16 23.17 2.14 5.50
C THR A 16 22.05 1.14 5.22
N ASP A 17 22.39 -0.14 5.07
CA ASP A 17 21.38 -1.19 4.85
C ASP A 17 20.41 -1.30 6.03
N HIS A 18 20.88 -1.01 7.25
CA HIS A 18 20.00 -0.90 8.42
C HIS A 18 19.01 0.27 8.28
N GLY A 19 19.48 1.47 7.91
CA GLY A 19 18.61 2.64 7.70
C GLY A 19 17.55 2.40 6.62
N ARG A 20 17.92 1.73 5.52
CA ARG A 20 16.99 1.33 4.46
C ARG A 20 15.90 0.37 4.96
N LYS A 21 16.28 -0.62 5.77
CA LYS A 21 15.33 -1.54 6.41
C LYS A 21 14.38 -0.81 7.36
N LEU A 22 14.84 0.19 8.10
CA LEU A 22 13.99 1.00 8.97
C LEU A 22 12.94 1.79 8.17
N ILE A 23 13.32 2.40 7.04
CA ILE A 23 12.39 3.11 6.17
C ILE A 23 11.34 2.16 5.59
N ALA A 24 11.76 1.01 5.07
CA ALA A 24 10.83 0.00 4.56
C ALA A 24 9.88 -0.49 5.66
N SER A 25 10.38 -0.71 6.88
CA SER A 25 9.58 -1.12 8.04
C SER A 25 8.56 -0.06 8.46
N ALA A 26 8.97 1.22 8.49
CA ALA A 26 8.09 2.33 8.80
C ALA A 26 6.98 2.48 7.75
N LEU A 27 7.33 2.33 6.47
CA LEU A 27 6.36 2.36 5.37
C LEU A 27 5.37 1.19 5.48
N TYR A 28 5.87 -0.03 5.74
CA TYR A 28 5.05 -1.21 5.94
C TYR A 28 4.08 -1.05 7.12
N SER A 29 4.55 -0.51 8.24
CA SER A 29 3.73 -0.21 9.42
C SER A 29 2.59 0.76 9.09
N LYS A 30 2.89 1.87 8.39
CA LYS A 30 1.86 2.83 7.93
C LYS A 30 0.81 2.15 7.04
N GLY A 31 1.25 1.34 6.08
CA GLY A 31 0.35 0.60 5.20
C GLY A 31 -0.59 -0.34 5.96
N ARG A 32 -0.07 -1.04 6.98
CA ARG A 32 -0.89 -1.85 7.89
C ARG A 32 -1.91 -1.01 8.66
N SER A 33 -1.54 0.18 9.12
CA SER A 33 -2.47 1.09 9.80
C SER A 33 -3.62 1.52 8.89
N PHE A 34 -3.36 1.82 7.60
CA PHE A 34 -4.42 2.13 6.63
C PHE A 34 -5.40 0.96 6.44
N VAL A 35 -4.89 -0.27 6.29
CA VAL A 35 -5.75 -1.47 6.19
C VAL A 35 -6.53 -1.70 7.49
N GLY A 36 -5.90 -1.51 8.65
CA GLY A 36 -6.59 -1.60 9.94
C GLY A 36 -7.72 -0.57 10.06
N ALA A 37 -7.45 0.67 9.67
CA ALA A 37 -8.43 1.75 9.65
C ALA A 37 -9.58 1.45 8.68
N SER A 38 -9.32 0.91 7.50
CA SER A 38 -10.37 0.55 6.54
C SER A 38 -11.32 -0.50 7.12
N ILE A 39 -10.78 -1.54 7.78
CA ILE A 39 -11.58 -2.59 8.42
C ILE A 39 -12.42 -2.01 9.57
N LEU A 40 -11.80 -1.18 10.41
CA LEU A 40 -12.50 -0.58 11.56
C LEU A 40 -13.61 0.37 11.10
N LEU A 41 -13.33 1.21 10.10
CA LEU A 41 -14.31 2.14 9.55
C LEU A 41 -15.52 1.40 8.96
N ARG A 42 -15.28 0.35 8.16
CA ARG A 42 -16.36 -0.47 7.59
C ARG A 42 -17.21 -1.12 8.68
N LYS A 43 -16.57 -1.67 9.73
CA LYS A 43 -17.27 -2.29 10.86
C LYS A 43 -18.17 -1.32 11.62
N ASN A 44 -17.85 -0.03 11.62
CA ASN A 44 -18.63 1.01 12.29
C ASN A 44 -19.60 1.73 11.34
N GLY A 45 -19.87 1.18 10.15
CA GLY A 45 -20.80 1.76 9.18
C GLY A 45 -20.31 3.07 8.55
N GLY A 46 -19.00 3.27 8.48
CA GLY A 46 -18.42 4.43 7.83
C GLY A 46 -18.61 4.43 6.31
N ASP A 47 -18.34 5.59 5.70
CA ASP A 47 -18.47 5.80 4.26
C ASP A 47 -17.61 4.80 3.46
N GLU A 48 -18.25 4.06 2.56
CA GLU A 48 -17.61 2.97 1.83
C GLU A 48 -16.60 3.46 0.79
N TYR A 49 -16.74 4.67 0.23
CA TYR A 49 -15.66 5.26 -0.60
C TYR A 49 -14.40 5.49 0.22
N VAL A 50 -14.55 6.03 1.42
CA VAL A 50 -13.42 6.26 2.33
C VAL A 50 -12.80 4.93 2.76
N VAL A 51 -13.63 3.92 3.05
CA VAL A 51 -13.14 2.56 3.35
C VAL A 51 -12.30 2.02 2.19
N LEU A 52 -12.79 2.10 0.96
CA LEU A 52 -12.10 1.60 -0.23
C LEU A 52 -10.83 2.41 -0.51
N HIS A 53 -10.85 3.73 -0.28
CA HIS A 53 -9.66 4.58 -0.36
C HIS A 53 -8.56 4.09 0.58
N LEU A 54 -8.90 3.89 1.86
CA LEU A 54 -7.95 3.40 2.88
C LEU A 54 -7.41 2.01 2.53
N LEU A 55 -8.26 1.12 1.99
CA LEU A 55 -7.84 -0.19 1.53
C LEU A 55 -6.84 -0.09 0.37
N CYS A 56 -7.13 0.73 -0.65
CA CYS A 56 -6.26 0.93 -1.80
C CYS A 56 -4.91 1.54 -1.37
N GLN A 57 -4.96 2.57 -0.53
CA GLN A 57 -3.76 3.23 0.00
C GLN A 57 -2.92 2.28 0.84
N GLY A 58 -3.55 1.49 1.70
CA GLY A 58 -2.88 0.46 2.49
C GLY A 58 -2.19 -0.59 1.62
N LEU A 59 -2.89 -1.12 0.60
CA LEU A 59 -2.36 -2.06 -0.38
C LEU A 59 -1.12 -1.49 -1.09
N GLU A 60 -1.23 -0.27 -1.64
CA GLU A 60 -0.15 0.39 -2.36
C GLU A 60 1.09 0.52 -1.46
N ILE A 61 0.91 1.04 -0.25
CA ILE A 61 2.00 1.30 0.69
C ILE A 61 2.65 -0.01 1.15
N ILE A 62 1.86 -1.05 1.43
CA ILE A 62 2.38 -2.37 1.82
C ILE A 62 3.24 -2.95 0.69
N LEU A 63 2.74 -2.98 -0.54
CA LEU A 63 3.48 -3.56 -1.66
C LEU A 63 4.75 -2.76 -1.97
N LYS A 64 4.68 -1.44 -1.92
CA LYS A 64 5.85 -0.56 -2.02
C LYS A 64 6.91 -0.87 -0.96
N ALA A 65 6.49 -1.07 0.28
CA ALA A 65 7.42 -1.43 1.36
C ALA A 65 8.04 -2.81 1.14
N LEU A 66 7.26 -3.80 0.70
CA LEU A 66 7.78 -5.12 0.33
C LEU A 66 8.79 -5.04 -0.81
N LEU A 67 8.56 -4.21 -1.83
CA LEU A 67 9.52 -3.98 -2.89
C LEU A 67 10.82 -3.34 -2.37
N LEU A 68 10.75 -2.41 -1.41
CA LEU A 68 11.94 -1.86 -0.76
C LEU A 68 12.71 -2.89 0.08
N PHE A 69 12.01 -3.83 0.72
CA PHE A 69 12.66 -4.95 1.41
C PHE A 69 13.39 -5.89 0.45
N LEU A 70 12.87 -6.05 -0.76
CA LEU A 70 13.46 -6.89 -1.80
C LEU A 70 14.73 -6.25 -2.39
N ASP A 71 14.62 -5.01 -2.86
CA ASP A 71 15.76 -4.25 -3.41
C ASP A 71 15.51 -2.75 -3.27
N TYR A 72 16.00 -2.18 -2.17
CA TYR A 72 15.83 -0.77 -1.89
C TYR A 72 16.36 0.13 -3.01
N LYS A 73 17.56 -0.15 -3.55
CA LYS A 73 18.21 0.74 -4.54
C LYS A 73 17.43 0.77 -5.84
N LYS A 74 16.87 -0.38 -6.26
CA LYS A 74 16.01 -0.49 -7.43
C LYS A 74 14.67 0.22 -7.23
N TYR A 75 14.00 -0.05 -6.10
CA TYR A 75 12.60 0.33 -5.93
C TYR A 75 12.38 1.70 -5.29
N ASP A 76 13.37 2.32 -4.64
CA ASP A 76 13.28 3.68 -4.09
C ASP A 76 12.95 4.73 -5.17
N LYS A 77 13.63 4.63 -6.33
CA LYS A 77 13.39 5.51 -7.50
C LYS A 77 12.01 5.29 -8.14
N LEU A 78 11.41 4.12 -7.93
CA LEU A 78 10.13 3.73 -8.51
C LEU A 78 8.94 4.10 -7.62
N GLN A 79 9.16 4.47 -6.36
CA GLN A 79 8.09 4.80 -5.41
C GLN A 79 7.10 5.84 -5.95
N ARG A 80 7.62 6.91 -6.58
CA ARG A 80 6.77 7.95 -7.19
C ARG A 80 6.01 7.47 -8.42
N LYS A 81 6.63 6.62 -9.25
CA LYS A 81 6.02 6.08 -10.48
C LYS A 81 4.93 5.04 -10.21
N LEU A 82 5.01 4.36 -9.07
CA LEU A 82 4.05 3.36 -8.61
C LEU A 82 2.92 3.97 -7.75
N GLY A 83 2.81 5.30 -7.67
CA GLY A 83 1.78 5.97 -6.88
C GLY A 83 0.42 6.00 -7.55
N HIS A 84 -0.63 5.81 -6.75
CA HIS A 84 -2.05 5.90 -7.11
C HIS A 84 -2.52 4.89 -8.18
N ASP A 85 -1.70 3.91 -8.54
CA ASP A 85 -2.00 2.91 -9.56
C ASP A 85 -1.71 1.51 -9.00
N LEU A 86 -2.78 0.82 -8.59
CA LEU A 86 -2.67 -0.50 -7.95
C LEU A 86 -2.16 -1.55 -8.93
N ASN A 87 -2.53 -1.44 -10.22
CA ASN A 87 -2.06 -2.39 -11.22
C ASN A 87 -0.54 -2.32 -11.36
N LYS A 88 0.03 -1.11 -11.44
CA LYS A 88 1.49 -0.95 -11.56
C LYS A 88 2.24 -1.52 -10.37
N VAL A 89 1.80 -1.22 -9.14
CA VAL A 89 2.50 -1.73 -7.95
C VAL A 89 2.36 -3.25 -7.80
N ILE A 90 1.21 -3.81 -8.19
CA ILE A 90 1.00 -5.26 -8.19
C ILE A 90 1.87 -5.94 -9.25
N CYS A 91 1.92 -5.42 -10.49
CA CYS A 91 2.80 -5.97 -11.53
C CYS A 91 4.26 -5.94 -11.08
N ALA A 92 4.72 -4.81 -10.51
CA ALA A 92 6.07 -4.71 -9.96
C ALA A 92 6.34 -5.73 -8.85
N ALA A 93 5.36 -6.00 -7.98
CA ALA A 93 5.45 -7.02 -6.95
C ALA A 93 5.46 -8.45 -7.52
N ILE A 94 4.63 -8.74 -8.53
CA ILE A 94 4.61 -10.02 -9.22
C ILE A 94 5.96 -10.30 -9.87
N GLU A 95 6.50 -9.32 -10.59
CA GLU A 95 7.82 -9.42 -11.23
C GLU A 95 8.95 -9.55 -10.20
N GLY A 96 8.96 -8.69 -9.18
CA GLY A 96 10.03 -8.66 -8.18
C GLY A 96 10.10 -9.93 -7.34
N TYR A 97 8.95 -10.51 -6.98
CA TYR A 97 8.87 -11.72 -6.16
C TYR A 97 8.67 -13.01 -6.98
N HIS A 98 8.73 -12.93 -8.31
CA HIS A 98 8.51 -14.05 -9.22
C HIS A 98 7.20 -14.81 -8.93
N LEU A 99 6.11 -14.08 -8.68
CA LEU A 99 4.82 -14.65 -8.35
C LEU A 99 4.05 -15.04 -9.62
N HIS A 100 3.07 -15.94 -9.47
CA HIS A 100 2.10 -16.16 -10.53
C HIS A 100 1.18 -14.94 -10.71
N PRO A 101 0.68 -14.72 -11.95
CA PRO A 101 -0.33 -13.71 -12.22
C PRO A 101 -1.57 -13.84 -11.33
N LEU A 102 -2.29 -12.74 -11.17
CA LEU A 102 -3.55 -12.73 -10.43
C LEU A 102 -4.57 -13.64 -11.12
N ARG A 103 -5.42 -14.27 -10.30
CA ARG A 103 -6.60 -14.97 -10.82
C ARG A 103 -7.55 -13.95 -11.48
N PRO A 104 -8.25 -14.29 -12.57
CA PRO A 104 -9.05 -13.33 -13.35
C PRO A 104 -10.03 -12.50 -12.53
N ALA A 105 -10.73 -13.10 -11.56
CA ALA A 105 -11.69 -12.37 -10.72
C ALA A 105 -11.03 -11.32 -9.82
N LEU A 106 -9.84 -11.62 -9.28
CA LEU A 106 -9.10 -10.67 -8.46
C LEU A 106 -8.48 -9.57 -9.33
N ASP A 107 -7.98 -9.94 -10.52
CA ASP A 107 -7.45 -8.98 -11.49
C ASP A 107 -8.51 -7.95 -11.92
N ALA A 108 -9.73 -8.41 -12.22
CA ALA A 108 -10.85 -7.54 -12.55
C ALA A 108 -11.22 -6.57 -11.40
N GLU A 109 -11.30 -7.09 -10.17
CA GLU A 109 -11.57 -6.27 -8.97
C GLU A 109 -10.49 -5.21 -8.75
N VAL A 110 -9.22 -5.61 -8.84
CA VAL A 110 -8.08 -4.70 -8.71
C VAL A 110 -8.10 -3.62 -9.79
N LYS A 111 -8.41 -3.97 -11.05
CA LYS A 111 -8.50 -3.00 -12.15
C LYS A 111 -9.60 -1.97 -11.90
N ALA A 112 -10.77 -2.40 -11.42
CA ALA A 112 -11.86 -1.50 -11.08
C ALA A 112 -11.46 -0.54 -9.95
N LEU A 113 -10.91 -1.08 -8.85
CA LEU A 113 -10.41 -0.28 -7.73
C LEU A 113 -9.31 0.68 -8.15
N SER A 114 -8.35 0.23 -8.96
CA SER A 114 -7.25 1.05 -9.45
C SER A 114 -7.75 2.23 -10.29
N ASN A 115 -8.77 2.01 -11.13
CA ASN A 115 -9.34 3.08 -11.95
C ASN A 115 -10.00 4.17 -11.08
N LEU A 116 -10.74 3.78 -10.04
CA LEU A 116 -11.36 4.73 -9.09
C LEU A 116 -10.31 5.45 -8.24
N TYR A 117 -9.34 4.70 -7.73
CA TYR A 117 -8.30 5.21 -6.84
C TYR A 117 -7.33 6.17 -7.55
N SER A 118 -6.87 5.83 -8.76
CA SER A 118 -5.97 6.67 -9.57
C SER A 118 -6.58 8.00 -9.98
N LYS A 119 -7.92 8.04 -10.14
CA LYS A 119 -8.68 9.25 -10.48
C LYS A 119 -9.18 10.02 -9.26
N HIS A 120 -8.78 9.59 -8.05
CA HIS A 120 -9.20 10.19 -6.78
C HIS A 120 -10.71 10.17 -6.51
N PHE A 121 -11.47 9.32 -7.21
CA PHE A 121 -12.93 9.20 -7.06
C PHE A 121 -13.36 8.61 -5.73
N LEU A 122 -12.44 7.95 -5.01
CA LEU A 122 -12.70 7.43 -3.66
C LEU A 122 -12.48 8.48 -2.55
N ARG A 123 -12.01 9.70 -2.89
CA ARG A 123 -11.57 10.71 -1.92
C ARG A 123 -12.38 11.99 -1.95
N TYR A 124 -12.74 12.47 -3.13
CA TYR A 124 -13.45 13.73 -3.29
C TYR A 124 -14.84 13.45 -3.83
N ALA A 125 -15.84 14.14 -3.28
CA ALA A 125 -17.19 14.11 -3.85
C ALA A 125 -17.15 14.56 -5.32
N GLY A 126 -17.91 13.87 -6.16
CA GLY A 126 -17.99 14.12 -7.60
C GLY A 126 -19.19 13.42 -8.24
N LEU A 127 -19.15 13.28 -9.56
CA LEU A 127 -20.23 12.64 -10.32
C LEU A 127 -20.41 11.16 -9.91
N GLN A 128 -19.35 10.49 -9.49
CA GLN A 128 -19.42 9.10 -9.03
C GLN A 128 -20.39 8.92 -7.86
N ASP A 129 -20.50 9.89 -6.95
CA ASP A 129 -21.40 9.82 -5.78
C ASP A 129 -22.88 9.84 -6.17
N ILE A 130 -23.19 10.30 -7.39
CA ILE A 130 -24.55 10.33 -7.95
C ILE A 130 -24.85 9.02 -8.70
N PHE A 131 -23.87 8.51 -9.45
CA PHE A 131 -24.10 7.42 -10.40
C PHE A 131 -23.66 6.04 -9.93
N ILE A 132 -22.84 5.96 -8.88
CA ILE A 132 -22.27 4.71 -8.39
C ILE A 132 -22.62 4.56 -6.91
N ALA A 133 -23.39 3.52 -6.57
CA ALA A 133 -23.60 3.16 -5.18
C ALA A 133 -22.26 2.67 -4.57
N PRO A 134 -21.75 3.24 -3.47
CA PRO A 134 -20.48 2.83 -2.89
C PRO A 134 -20.42 1.33 -2.56
N ASN A 135 -21.54 0.78 -2.08
CA ASN A 135 -21.68 -0.62 -1.69
C ASN A 135 -21.69 -1.61 -2.87
N SER A 136 -21.78 -1.13 -4.11
CA SER A 136 -21.67 -1.99 -5.30
C SER A 136 -20.23 -2.19 -5.77
N ILE A 137 -19.26 -1.49 -5.16
CA ILE A 137 -17.84 -1.62 -5.51
C ILE A 137 -17.22 -2.78 -4.73
N GLU A 138 -16.83 -3.81 -5.45
CA GLU A 138 -16.17 -4.99 -4.89
C GLU A 138 -14.76 -4.65 -4.39
N GLY A 139 -14.43 -5.06 -3.17
CA GLY A 139 -13.06 -4.97 -2.61
C GLY A 139 -12.68 -6.12 -1.69
N GLU A 140 -13.55 -7.11 -1.54
CA GLU A 140 -13.35 -8.18 -0.56
C GLU A 140 -12.25 -9.16 -0.99
N ARG A 141 -12.14 -9.49 -2.28
CA ARG A 141 -11.10 -10.43 -2.76
C ARG A 141 -9.72 -9.81 -2.58
N THR A 142 -9.60 -8.52 -2.84
CA THR A 142 -8.41 -7.71 -2.63
C THR A 142 -8.02 -7.70 -1.16
N LEU A 143 -8.97 -7.42 -0.25
CA LEU A 143 -8.72 -7.45 1.19
C LEU A 143 -8.27 -8.85 1.66
N ARG A 144 -8.95 -9.92 1.25
CA ARG A 144 -8.59 -11.30 1.60
C ARG A 144 -7.19 -11.66 1.10
N ARG A 145 -6.86 -11.29 -0.14
CA ARG A 145 -5.52 -11.53 -0.70
C ARG A 145 -4.46 -10.73 0.05
N LEU A 146 -4.72 -9.47 0.35
CA LEU A 146 -3.83 -8.60 1.11
C LEU A 146 -3.59 -9.16 2.52
N ALA A 147 -4.61 -9.67 3.19
CA ALA A 147 -4.47 -10.32 4.49
C ALA A 147 -3.53 -11.55 4.41
N ALA A 148 -3.63 -12.35 3.36
CA ALA A 148 -2.71 -13.47 3.13
C ALA A 148 -1.27 -12.99 2.92
N VAL A 149 -1.06 -11.95 2.11
CA VAL A 149 0.26 -11.32 1.90
C VAL A 149 0.84 -10.80 3.21
N LEU A 150 0.03 -10.10 4.02
CA LEU A 150 0.44 -9.58 5.33
C LEU A 150 0.89 -10.71 6.28
N ARG A 151 0.16 -11.83 6.33
CA ARG A 151 0.55 -12.98 7.16
C ARG A 151 1.90 -13.55 6.75
N LEU A 152 2.14 -13.70 5.44
CA LEU A 152 3.41 -14.22 4.91
C LEU A 152 4.56 -13.25 5.16
N ALA A 153 4.35 -11.96 4.89
CA ALA A 153 5.33 -10.91 5.11
C ALA A 153 5.73 -10.81 6.60
N ASN A 154 4.75 -10.80 7.52
CA ASN A 154 5.03 -10.77 8.96
C ASN A 154 5.86 -11.98 9.41
N ARG A 155 5.58 -13.17 8.87
CA ARG A 155 6.37 -14.38 9.17
C ARG A 155 7.81 -14.24 8.68
N ALA A 156 8.00 -13.76 7.45
CA ALA A 156 9.33 -13.56 6.88
C ALA A 156 10.14 -12.53 7.67
N LEU A 157 9.52 -11.39 8.01
CA LEU A 157 10.16 -10.33 8.79
C LEU A 157 10.53 -10.79 10.21
N ALA A 158 9.65 -11.56 10.87
CA ALA A 158 9.95 -12.14 12.18
C ALA A 158 11.14 -13.11 12.13
N LYS A 159 11.23 -13.95 11.09
CA LYS A 159 12.39 -14.84 10.88
C LYS A 159 13.68 -14.04 10.69
N SER A 160 13.65 -12.98 9.90
CA SER A 160 14.82 -12.11 9.67
C SER A 160 15.26 -11.34 10.92
N ALA A 161 14.35 -11.06 11.86
CA ALA A 161 14.69 -10.42 13.13
C ALA A 161 15.28 -11.41 14.16
N ALA A 162 14.91 -12.69 14.08
CA ALA A 162 15.37 -13.73 15.00
C ALA A 162 16.73 -14.37 14.62
N SER A 163 17.25 -14.09 13.42
CA SER A 163 18.60 -14.49 12.99
C SER A 163 19.52 -13.27 12.98
N PRO A 164 20.08 -12.85 14.13
CA PRO A 164 21.15 -11.87 14.13
C PRO A 164 22.38 -12.54 13.52
N VAL A 165 22.84 -12.01 12.38
CA VAL A 165 24.21 -12.23 11.90
C VAL A 165 25.14 -11.36 12.73
#